data_AF-A0A383BBN6-F1
#
_entry.id   AF-A0A383BBN6-F1
#
_cell.length_a   1.000
_cell.length_b   1.000
_cell.length_c   1.000
_cell.angle_alpha   90.00
_cell.angle_beta   90.00
_cell.angle_gamma   90.00
#
_symmetry.space_group_name_H-M   'P 1'
#
loop_
_entity.id
_entity.type
_entity.pdbx_description
1 polymer ?
#
loop_
_entity_poly.entity_id
_entity_poly.type
_entity_poly.pdbx_seq_one_letter_code
_entity_poly.pdbx_strand_id
1 'polypeptide(L)' 'MGNKVQIIAEIGVNHNGNIDLAYEMIDKASNAGVDFVKFQTSIPSLVTSMYAPKAEYQL' A
#
# COMPACT_ATOMS: atom_id res chain seq x y z
N MET A 1 22.43 -18.16 -14.70
CA MET A 1 21.53 -18.00 -13.54
C MET A 1 20.33 -17.22 -14.04
N GLY A 2 19.12 -17.78 -13.95
CA GLY A 2 17.91 -17.06 -14.37
C GLY A 2 17.58 -15.97 -13.38
N ASN A 3 17.07 -14.83 -13.86
CA ASN A 3 16.58 -13.77 -12.98
C ASN A 3 15.35 -14.29 -12.22
N LYS A 4 15.45 -14.35 -10.89
CA LYS A 4 14.30 -14.66 -10.02
C LYS A 4 13.31 -13.49 -10.13
N VAL A 5 12.04 -13.78 -10.42
CA VAL A 5 10.97 -12.78 -10.34
C VAL A 5 10.82 -12.35 -8.89
N GLN A 6 10.86 -11.04 -8.66
CA GLN A 6 10.60 -10.44 -7.35
C GLN A 6 9.15 -9.98 -7.27
N ILE A 7 8.46 -10.34 -6.20
CA ILE A 7 7.06 -10.01 -5.97
C ILE A 7 6.97 -8.92 -4.90
N ILE A 8 6.27 -7.83 -5.24
CA ILE A 8 6.00 -6.72 -4.33
C ILE A 8 4.49 -6.68 -4.04
N ALA A 9 4.12 -6.87 -2.77
CA ALA A 9 2.76 -6.62 -2.30
C ALA A 9 2.55 -5.11 -2.08
N GLU A 10 1.75 -4.49 -2.95
CA GLU A 10 1.35 -3.08 -2.82
C GLU A 10 0.22 -2.95 -1.78
N ILE A 11 0.60 -2.62 -0.53
CA ILE A 11 -0.38 -2.27 0.52
C ILE A 11 -0.90 -0.84 0.27
N GLY A 12 -0.02 0.07 -0.18
CA GLY A 12 -0.40 1.43 -0.54
C GLY A 12 -1.06 2.17 0.63
N VAL A 13 -2.31 2.61 0.43
CA VAL A 13 -3.15 3.30 1.42
C VAL A 13 -4.24 2.40 2.02
N ASN A 14 -4.27 1.10 1.67
CA ASN A 14 -5.37 0.19 2.00
C ASN A 14 -5.51 -0.14 3.50
N HIS A 15 -4.53 0.28 4.31
CA HIS A 15 -4.61 0.21 5.77
C HIS A 15 -5.53 1.28 6.37
N ASN A 16 -6.08 2.21 5.56
CA ASN A 16 -7.10 3.21 5.97
C ASN A 16 -6.71 4.03 7.22
N GLY A 17 -5.42 4.34 7.38
CA GLY A 17 -4.91 5.05 8.56
C GLY A 17 -4.88 4.23 9.86
N ASN A 18 -5.24 2.96 9.83
CA ASN A 18 -5.18 2.04 10.96
C ASN A 18 -3.83 1.28 10.97
N ILE A 19 -3.05 1.46 12.03
CA ILE A 19 -1.72 0.85 12.17
C ILE A 19 -1.78 -0.67 12.42
N ASP A 20 -2.78 -1.15 13.17
CA ASP A 20 -2.95 -2.58 13.46
C ASP A 20 -3.33 -3.33 12.19
N LEU A 21 -4.19 -2.74 11.35
CA LEU A 21 -4.50 -3.27 10.03
C LEU A 21 -3.27 -3.30 9.11
N ALA A 22 -2.39 -2.30 9.19
CA ALA A 22 -1.14 -2.31 8.45
C ALA A 22 -0.23 -3.48 8.86
N TYR A 23 -0.12 -3.79 10.16
CA TYR A 23 0.61 -4.95 10.64
C TYR A 23 -0.01 -6.26 10.18
N GLU A 24 -1.34 -6.40 10.29
CA GLU A 24 -2.05 -7.59 9.80
C GLU A 24 -1.81 -7.82 8.29
N MET A 25 -1.79 -6.75 7.51
CA MET A 25 -1.50 -6.82 6.07
C MET A 25 -0.05 -7.26 5.79
N ILE A 26 0.92 -6.81 6.58
CA ILE A 26 2.32 -7.26 6.48
C ILE A 26 2.41 -8.76 6.78
N ASP A 27 1.78 -9.23 7.85
CA ASP A 27 1.77 -10.65 8.22
C ASP A 27 1.16 -11.52 7.11
N LYS A 28 0.03 -11.08 6.53
CA LYS A 28 -0.62 -11.76 5.41
C LYS A 28 0.25 -11.78 4.16
N ALA A 29 0.91 -10.66 3.83
CA ALA A 29 1.81 -10.59 2.69
C ALA A 29 3.03 -11.52 2.86
N SER A 30 3.62 -11.54 4.06
CA SER A 30 4.71 -12.45 4.43
C SER A 30 4.28 -13.92 4.27
N ASN A 31 3.11 -14.29 4.79
CA ASN A 31 2.53 -15.63 4.65
C ASN A 31 2.24 -16.03 3.19
N ALA A 32 2.00 -15.06 2.30
CA ALA A 32 1.82 -15.29 0.87
C ALA A 32 3.14 -15.48 0.10
N GLY A 33 4.30 -15.32 0.76
CA GLY A 33 5.61 -15.57 0.16
C GLY A 33 6.11 -14.45 -0.76
N VAL A 34 5.66 -13.21 -0.57
CA VAL A 34 6.17 -12.06 -1.34
C VAL A 34 7.58 -11.69 -0.89
N ASP A 35 8.37 -11.11 -1.80
CA ASP A 35 9.73 -10.66 -1.46
C ASP A 35 9.71 -9.32 -0.71
N PHE A 36 8.74 -8.44 -1.02
CA PHE A 36 8.62 -7.11 -0.41
C PHE A 36 7.18 -6.68 -0.19
N VAL A 37 6.98 -5.79 0.77
CA VAL A 37 5.77 -4.99 0.94
C VAL A 37 6.07 -3.53 0.61
N LYS A 38 5.12 -2.84 -0.02
CA LYS A 38 5.25 -1.41 -0.37
C LYS A 38 4.06 -0.59 0.13
N PHE A 39 4.39 0.52 0.78
CA PHE A 39 3.45 1.54 1.26
C PHE A 39 3.58 2.82 0.44
N GLN A 40 2.53 3.64 0.48
CA GLN A 40 2.55 4.97 -0.13
C GLN A 40 2.67 6.04 0.95
N THR A 41 3.72 6.85 0.87
CA THR A 41 3.90 8.01 1.75
C THR A 41 3.47 9.26 0.99
N SER A 42 2.46 9.96 1.48
CA SER A 42 2.04 11.22 0.91
C SER A 42 1.51 12.18 1.98
N ILE A 43 1.70 13.46 1.74
CA ILE A 43 1.01 14.53 2.46
C ILE A 43 -0.01 15.08 1.45
N PRO A 44 -1.33 14.86 1.62
CA PRO A 44 -2.33 15.16 0.59
C PRO A 44 -2.26 16.59 0.05
N SER A 45 -1.97 17.57 0.91
CA SER A 45 -1.83 18.98 0.52
C SER A 45 -0.65 19.28 -0.40
N LEU A 46 0.34 18.39 -0.49
CA LEU A 46 1.51 18.54 -1.35
C LEU A 46 1.37 17.82 -2.70
N VAL A 47 0.42 16.88 -2.82
CA VAL A 47 0.32 15.99 -4.00
C VAL A 47 -1.06 15.98 -4.66
N THR A 48 -2.06 16.63 -4.06
CA THR A 48 -3.45 16.61 -4.54
C THR A 48 -3.96 18.04 -4.72
N SER A 49 -4.69 18.27 -5.81
CA SER A 49 -5.41 19.52 -6.04
C SER A 49 -6.70 19.56 -5.21
N MET A 50 -7.11 20.73 -4.74
CA MET A 50 -8.42 20.93 -4.10
C MET A 50 -9.61 20.62 -5.02
N TYR A 51 -9.38 20.55 -6.33
CA TYR A 51 -10.38 20.20 -7.34
C TYR A 51 -10.34 18.72 -7.74
N ALA A 52 -9.41 17.93 -7.17
CA ALA A 52 -9.31 16.52 -7.50
C ALA A 52 -10.50 15.75 -6.87
N PRO A 53 -11.25 14.96 -7.65
CA PRO A 53 -12.29 14.11 -7.10
C PRO A 53 -11.65 12.98 -6.28
N LYS A 54 -12.30 12.60 -5.18
CA LYS A 54 -11.95 11.37 -4.45
C LYS A 54 -12.41 10.14 -5.25
N ALA A 55 -11.67 9.04 -5.14
CA ALA A 55 -12.19 7.76 -5.61
C ALA A 55 -13.37 7.32 -4.75
N GLU A 56 -14.28 6.52 -5.30
CA GLU A 56 -15.53 6.11 -4.64
C GLU A 56 -15.28 5.40 -3.29
N TYR A 57 -14.23 4.59 -3.19
CA TYR A 57 -13.84 3.92 -1.95
C TYR A 57 -13.21 4.84 -0.89
N GLN A 58 -12.97 6.11 -1.22
CA GLN A 58 -12.36 7.13 -0.34
C GLN A 58 -13.37 8.20 0.10
N LEU A 59 -14.62 8.09 -0.34
CA LEU A 59 -15.72 8.98 0.07
C LEU A 59 -16.04 8.83 1.56
#